data_AF-A0A0F9PBR3-F1
#
_entry.id   AF-A0A0F9PBR3-F1
#
_cell.length_a   1.000
_cell.length_b   1.000
_cell.length_c   1.000
_cell.angle_alpha   90.00
_cell.angle_beta   90.00
_cell.angle_gamma   90.00
#
_symmetry.space_group_name_H-M   'P 1'
#
loop_
_entity.id
_entity.type
_entity.pdbx_description
1 polymer ?
#
loop_
_entity_poly.entity_id
_entity_poly.type
_entity_poly.pdbx_seq_one_letter_code
_entity_poly.pdbx_strand_id
1 'polypeptide(L)'
;HKDRASTGVVVVGIHAPADKLDKTRKVMQEFGLEYPIYIDLPGGDGPTKSWGRTFSQYGIFGIPCAFAIDQQGRVSRHGQLGEVLRKVHELLNAAGRNTPPAVRPGSPQAPQGASPQGASTQPAGKAK
;
A
#
# COMPACT_ATOMS: atom_id res chain seq x y z
N HIS A 1 14.60 -1.69 -9.14
CA HIS A 1 13.82 -2.41 -8.11
C HIS A 1 14.71 -3.39 -7.37
N LYS A 2 15.63 -4.09 -8.06
CA LYS A 2 16.88 -4.55 -7.46
C LYS A 2 17.58 -3.40 -6.74
N ASP A 3 18.17 -3.70 -5.58
CA ASP A 3 18.88 -2.76 -4.71
C ASP A 3 18.07 -1.55 -4.25
N ARG A 4 16.73 -1.63 -4.20
CA ARG A 4 15.88 -0.50 -3.77
C ARG A 4 16.23 0.06 -2.39
N ALA A 5 16.86 -0.74 -1.53
CA ALA A 5 17.30 -0.28 -0.21
C ALA A 5 18.36 0.83 -0.30
N SER A 6 19.16 0.87 -1.38
CA SER A 6 20.21 1.88 -1.57
C SER A 6 19.71 3.15 -2.26
N THR A 7 18.52 3.14 -2.86
CA THR A 7 18.01 4.29 -3.63
C THR A 7 17.34 5.36 -2.78
N GLY A 8 17.03 5.06 -1.51
CA GLY A 8 16.25 5.95 -0.65
C GLY A 8 14.79 6.10 -1.07
N VAL A 9 14.29 5.22 -1.96
CA VAL A 9 12.92 5.25 -2.48
C VAL A 9 12.21 3.93 -2.20
N VAL A 10 11.04 4.01 -1.59
CA VAL A 10 10.12 2.88 -1.46
C VAL A 10 9.09 2.94 -2.59
N VAL A 11 8.90 1.81 -3.27
CA VAL A 11 7.85 1.64 -4.29
C VAL A 11 6.83 0.63 -3.77
N VAL A 12 5.56 0.96 -3.90
CA VAL A 12 4.43 0.05 -3.62
C VAL A 12 3.54 0.04 -4.85
N GLY A 13 3.33 -1.14 -5.43
CA GLY A 13 2.33 -1.32 -6.48
C GLY A 13 0.95 -1.42 -5.84
N ILE A 14 -0.04 -0.71 -6.38
CA ILE A 14 -1.44 -0.87 -5.95
C ILE A 14 -2.21 -1.43 -7.13
N HIS A 15 -2.82 -2.59 -6.93
CA HIS A 15 -3.53 -3.31 -7.96
C HIS A 15 -5.03 -3.33 -7.67
N ALA A 16 -5.84 -3.08 -8.71
CA ALA A 16 -7.30 -3.18 -8.61
C ALA A 16 -7.72 -4.64 -8.29
N PRO A 17 -8.91 -4.85 -7.70
CA PRO A 17 -9.33 -6.17 -7.20
C PRO A 17 -9.71 -7.16 -8.32
N ALA A 18 -9.66 -6.74 -9.59
CA ALA A 18 -10.18 -7.50 -10.72
C ALA A 18 -9.34 -8.73 -11.12
N ASP A 19 -8.06 -8.79 -10.74
CA ASP A 19 -7.18 -9.91 -11.09
C ASP A 19 -7.03 -10.92 -9.95
N LYS A 20 -6.88 -12.20 -10.33
CA LYS A 20 -6.55 -13.30 -9.40
C LYS A 20 -5.12 -13.16 -8.90
N LEU A 21 -4.89 -13.42 -7.61
CA LEU A 21 -3.57 -13.35 -6.97
C LEU A 21 -2.48 -14.14 -7.73
N ASP A 22 -2.80 -15.33 -8.24
CA ASP A 22 -1.82 -16.15 -8.97
C ASP A 22 -1.38 -15.51 -10.29
N LYS A 23 -2.26 -14.76 -10.95
CA LYS A 23 -1.91 -14.00 -12.15
C LYS A 23 -0.97 -12.86 -11.79
N THR A 24 -1.26 -12.12 -10.71
CA THR A 24 -0.36 -11.07 -10.20
C THR A 24 1.01 -11.65 -9.83
N ARG A 25 1.07 -12.80 -9.13
CA ARG A 25 2.33 -13.46 -8.78
C ARG A 25 3.14 -13.87 -10.01
N LYS A 26 2.49 -14.42 -11.04
CA LYS A 26 3.16 -14.77 -12.31
C LYS A 26 3.80 -13.55 -12.96
N VAL A 27 3.07 -12.43 -13.04
CA VAL A 27 3.62 -11.17 -13.58
C VAL A 27 4.80 -10.68 -12.73
N MET A 28 4.70 -10.75 -11.40
CA MET A 28 5.82 -10.40 -10.52
C MET A 28 7.07 -11.26 -10.79
N GLN A 29 6.89 -12.56 -10.98
CA GLN A 29 7.98 -13.49 -11.29
C GLN A 29 8.56 -13.23 -12.68
N GLU A 30 7.70 -13.09 -13.70
CA GLU A 30 8.07 -12.87 -15.10
C GLU A 30 8.92 -11.61 -15.29
N PHE A 31 8.54 -10.51 -14.62
CA PHE A 31 9.24 -9.23 -14.74
C PHE A 31 10.25 -8.98 -13.60
N GLY A 32 10.47 -9.95 -12.70
CA GLY A 32 11.38 -9.79 -11.57
C GLY A 32 11.00 -8.64 -10.63
N LEU A 33 9.70 -8.40 -10.42
CA LEU A 33 9.20 -7.32 -9.57
C LEU A 33 9.37 -7.69 -8.10
N GLU A 34 10.33 -7.04 -7.45
CA GLU A 34 10.62 -7.29 -6.04
C GLU A 34 9.82 -6.40 -5.08
N TYR A 35 9.21 -5.31 -5.57
CA TYR A 35 8.46 -4.37 -4.73
C TYR A 35 7.13 -4.96 -4.27
N PRO A 36 6.65 -4.61 -3.06
CA PRO A 36 5.36 -5.08 -2.56
C PRO A 36 4.22 -4.61 -3.47
N ILE A 37 3.26 -5.50 -3.72
CA ILE A 37 2.00 -5.19 -4.39
C ILE A 37 0.87 -5.35 -3.38
N TYR A 38 0.09 -4.31 -3.20
CA TYR A 38 -1.13 -4.29 -2.41
C TYR A 38 -2.34 -4.46 -3.34
N ILE A 39 -3.18 -5.47 -3.07
CA ILE A 39 -4.45 -5.67 -3.79
C ILE A 39 -5.52 -4.84 -3.10
N ASP A 40 -6.04 -3.84 -3.79
CA ASP A 40 -6.99 -2.89 -3.23
C ASP A 40 -8.42 -3.40 -3.36
N LEU A 41 -8.91 -4.03 -2.29
CA LEU A 41 -10.27 -4.58 -2.25
C LEU A 41 -11.31 -3.45 -2.10
N PRO A 42 -12.51 -3.62 -2.68
CA PRO A 42 -13.59 -2.62 -2.55
C PRO A 42 -14.10 -2.58 -1.09
N GLY A 43 -14.47 -1.38 -0.63
CA GLY A 43 -15.02 -1.18 0.71
C GLY A 43 -16.55 -1.39 0.74
N GLY A 44 -17.00 -2.63 0.91
CA GLY A 44 -18.41 -2.95 1.21
C GLY A 44 -19.40 -2.83 0.04
N ASP A 45 -20.70 -2.84 0.36
CA ASP A 45 -21.80 -3.07 -0.59
C ASP A 45 -22.26 -1.87 -1.44
N GLY A 46 -21.49 -0.78 -1.46
CA GLY A 46 -21.83 0.44 -2.21
C GLY A 46 -21.71 0.30 -3.74
N PRO A 47 -22.29 1.22 -4.53
CA PRO A 47 -22.32 1.16 -6.00
C PRO A 47 -20.94 1.25 -6.67
N THR A 48 -19.89 1.64 -5.95
CA THR A 48 -18.49 1.69 -6.42
C THR A 48 -17.75 0.35 -6.26
N LYS A 49 -18.44 -0.80 -6.38
CA LYS A 49 -17.86 -2.14 -6.16
C LYS A 49 -16.67 -2.48 -7.08
N SER A 50 -16.48 -1.74 -8.18
CA SER A 50 -15.41 -2.00 -9.16
C SER A 50 -14.05 -1.42 -8.77
N TRP A 51 -14.02 -0.37 -7.95
CA TRP A 51 -12.79 0.28 -7.54
C TRP A 51 -12.47 -0.03 -6.08
N GLY A 52 -11.19 -0.27 -5.79
CA GLY A 52 -10.74 -0.55 -4.44
C GLY A 52 -10.90 0.65 -3.50
N ARG A 53 -10.81 0.39 -2.19
CA ARG A 53 -10.95 1.42 -1.15
C ARG A 53 -9.90 2.53 -1.30
N THR A 54 -8.65 2.16 -1.54
CA THR A 54 -7.52 3.09 -1.68
C THR A 54 -7.66 3.92 -2.94
N PHE A 55 -8.04 3.31 -4.06
CA PHE A 55 -8.30 3.99 -5.32
C PHE A 55 -9.37 5.06 -5.15
N SER A 56 -10.45 4.72 -4.45
CA SER A 56 -11.53 5.67 -4.14
C SER A 56 -11.04 6.83 -3.26
N GLN A 57 -10.26 6.54 -2.22
CA GLN A 57 -9.72 7.57 -1.32
C GLN A 57 -8.73 8.53 -2.00
N TYR A 58 -7.97 8.03 -2.98
CA TYR A 58 -7.01 8.82 -3.75
C TYR A 58 -7.62 9.47 -5.00
N GLY A 59 -8.95 9.31 -5.22
CA GLY A 59 -9.64 9.89 -6.37
C GLY A 59 -9.10 9.38 -7.71
N ILE A 60 -8.76 8.09 -7.80
CA ILE A 60 -8.24 7.49 -9.03
C ILE A 60 -9.40 7.18 -9.97
N PHE A 61 -9.45 7.86 -11.10
CA PHE A 61 -10.47 7.67 -12.15
C PHE A 61 -9.93 6.94 -13.40
N GLY A 62 -8.64 6.62 -13.42
CA GLY A 62 -7.99 5.96 -14.55
C GLY A 62 -6.64 5.36 -14.18
N ILE A 63 -6.30 4.25 -14.83
CA ILE A 63 -5.00 3.58 -14.72
C ILE A 63 -4.27 3.64 -16.06
N PRO A 64 -2.92 3.73 -16.08
CA PRO A 64 -2.03 3.83 -14.92
C PRO A 64 -2.04 5.22 -14.27
N CYS A 65 -1.90 5.27 -12.94
CA CYS A 65 -1.74 6.50 -12.16
C CYS A 65 -0.70 6.25 -11.06
N ALA A 66 0.20 7.21 -10.83
CA ALA A 66 1.24 7.14 -9.81
C ALA A 66 1.18 8.34 -8.87
N PHE A 67 1.75 8.18 -7.67
CA PHE A 67 1.84 9.21 -6.64
C PHE A 67 3.28 9.28 -6.09
N ALA A 68 3.80 10.49 -5.93
CA ALA A 68 5.01 10.76 -5.16
C ALA A 68 4.61 11.22 -3.75
N ILE A 69 5.07 10.50 -2.73
CA ILE A 69 4.80 10.82 -1.32
C ILE A 69 6.12 11.22 -0.67
N ASP A 70 6.15 12.36 0.02
CA ASP A 70 7.34 12.84 0.74
C ASP A 70 7.56 12.10 2.07
N GLN A 71 8.69 12.36 2.74
CA GLN A 71 9.01 11.75 4.04
C GLN A 71 8.04 12.15 5.17
N GLN A 72 7.24 13.20 4.97
CA GLN A 72 6.21 13.62 5.91
C GLN A 72 4.84 12.99 5.60
N GLY A 73 4.78 12.08 4.61
CA GLY A 73 3.56 11.38 4.20
C GLY A 73 2.63 12.22 3.33
N ARG A 74 3.11 13.32 2.73
CA ARG A 74 2.29 14.21 1.88
C ARG A 74 2.47 13.88 0.40
N VAL A 75 1.37 13.91 -0.34
CA VAL A 75 1.40 13.78 -1.81
C VAL A 75 2.03 15.03 -2.41
N SER A 76 3.20 14.86 -3.03
CA SER A 76 3.95 15.92 -3.69
C SER A 76 3.65 16.04 -5.19
N ARG A 77 3.24 14.93 -5.83
CA ARG A 77 2.82 14.87 -7.25
C ARG A 77 1.97 13.63 -7.47
N HIS A 78 1.05 13.68 -8.43
CA HIS A 78 0.33 12.52 -8.94
C HIS A 78 0.17 12.61 -10.46
N GLY A 79 -0.19 11.50 -11.11
CA GLY A 79 -0.47 11.43 -12.55
C GLY A 79 0.41 10.41 -13.27
N GLN A 80 0.99 10.81 -14.40
CA GLN A 80 1.84 9.95 -15.22
C GLN A 80 3.15 9.59 -14.51
N LEU A 81 3.60 8.34 -14.67
CA LEU A 81 4.77 7.82 -13.96
C LEU A 81 6.03 8.67 -14.19
N GLY A 82 6.28 9.12 -15.41
CA GLY A 82 7.47 9.94 -15.72
C GLY A 82 7.52 11.25 -14.94
N GLU A 83 6.36 11.91 -14.75
CA GLU A 83 6.29 13.15 -13.96
C GLU A 83 6.50 12.90 -12.47
N VAL A 84 5.95 11.79 -11.98
CA VAL A 84 6.11 11.35 -10.60
C VAL A 84 7.57 11.01 -10.30
N LEU A 85 8.25 10.29 -11.20
CA LEU A 85 9.68 9.98 -11.05
C LEU A 85 10.56 11.23 -11.06
N ARG A 86 10.26 12.21 -11.90
CA ARG A 86 10.92 13.52 -11.87
C ARG A 86 10.76 14.18 -10.50
N LYS A 87 9.55 14.17 -9.93
CA LYS A 87 9.31 14.72 -8.59
C LYS A 87 10.08 13.96 -7.50
N VAL A 88 10.13 12.64 -7.58
CA VAL A 88 10.92 11.82 -6.64
C VAL A 88 12.39 12.24 -6.68
N HIS A 89 12.96 12.44 -7.87
CA HIS A 89 14.35 12.89 -7.98
C HIS A 89 14.58 14.28 -7.35
N GLU A 90 13.66 15.23 -7.55
CA GLU A 90 13.70 16.53 -6.87
C GLU A 90 13.68 16.38 -5.34
N LEU A 91 12.80 15.53 -4.81
CA LEU A 91 12.69 15.27 -3.36
C LEU A 91 13.96 14.65 -2.79
N LEU A 92 14.55 13.67 -3.49
CA LEU A 92 15.82 13.06 -3.08
C LEU A 92 16.96 14.08 -3.05
N ASN A 93 17.06 14.93 -4.08
CA ASN A 93 18.08 15.98 -4.15
C ASN A 93 17.87 17.08 -3.10
N ALA A 94 16.62 17.32 -2.67
CA ALA A 94 16.32 18.23 -1.58
C ALA A 94 16.66 17.61 -0.21
N ALA A 95 16.43 16.31 -0.03
CA ALA A 95 16.73 15.57 1.19
C ALA A 95 18.24 15.35 1.39
N GLY A 96 19.00 15.08 0.32
CA GLY A 96 20.47 14.97 0.38
C GLY A 96 21.16 16.28 0.79
N ARG A 97 20.45 17.41 0.73
CA ARG A 97 20.90 18.73 1.18
C ARG A 97 20.39 19.12 2.57
N ASN A 98 19.43 18.38 3.13
CA ASN A 98 18.77 18.71 4.38
C ASN A 98 18.75 17.50 5.34
N THR A 99 19.49 17.64 6.43
CA THR A 99 19.54 16.86 7.68
C THR A 99 18.27 16.03 8.00
N PRO A 100 18.39 14.82 8.60
CA PRO A 100 17.27 13.91 8.82
C PRO A 100 16.06 14.58 9.50
N PRO A 101 14.82 14.27 9.08
CA PRO A 101 13.64 14.73 9.79
C PRO A 101 13.59 14.11 11.19
N ALA A 102 13.32 14.95 12.19
CA ALA A 102 13.02 14.49 13.54
C ALA A 102 11.87 13.47 13.49
N VAL A 103 12.08 12.32 14.13
CA VAL A 103 11.04 11.31 14.35
C VAL A 103 9.84 12.01 14.97
N ARG A 104 8.68 11.98 14.30
CA ARG A 104 7.45 12.55 14.87
C ARG A 104 7.04 11.71 16.09
N PRO A 105 6.95 12.28 17.30
CA PRO A 105 6.23 11.63 18.37
C PRO A 105 4.75 11.59 18.00
N GLY A 106 4.17 10.41 17.86
CA GLY A 106 2.72 10.25 17.67
C GLY A 106 2.24 9.59 16.37
N SER A 107 3.08 8.90 15.60
CA SER A 107 2.54 7.95 14.61
C SER A 107 1.65 6.94 15.35
N PRO A 108 0.37 6.76 14.95
CA PRO A 108 -0.52 5.82 15.61
C PRO A 108 0.10 4.43 15.54
N GLN A 109 0.42 3.89 16.72
CA GLN A 109 0.86 2.52 16.86
C GLN A 109 -0.24 1.65 16.27
N ALA A 110 0.09 0.82 15.29
CA ALA A 110 -0.85 -0.20 14.80
C ALA A 110 -1.41 -0.94 16.02
N PRO A 111 -2.74 -1.14 16.11
CA PRO A 111 -3.35 -1.76 17.28
C PRO A 111 -2.66 -3.10 17.52
N GLN A 112 -1.94 -3.19 18.63
CA GLN A 112 -1.35 -4.45 19.08
C GLN A 112 -2.51 -5.40 19.32
N GLY A 113 -2.44 -6.56 18.67
CA GLY A 113 -3.56 -7.46 18.49
C GLY A 113 -4.35 -7.71 19.77
N ALA A 114 -5.66 -7.52 19.68
CA ALA A 114 -6.58 -8.17 20.59
C ALA A 114 -6.37 -9.68 20.43
N SER A 115 -5.82 -10.31 21.47
CA SER A 115 -5.77 -11.76 21.57
C SER A 115 -7.20 -12.33 21.46
N PRO A 116 -7.44 -13.40 20.68
CA PRO A 116 -8.74 -14.04 20.67
C PRO A 116 -8.99 -14.65 22.05
N GLN A 117 -9.98 -14.11 22.77
CA GLN A 117 -10.49 -14.75 23.98
C GLN A 117 -11.10 -16.10 23.61
N GLY A 118 -10.67 -17.14 24.33
CA GLY A 118 -10.96 -18.53 24.04
C GLY A 118 -12.45 -18.85 23.98
N ALA A 119 -12.82 -19.63 22.98
CA ALA A 119 -14.09 -20.31 22.93
C ALA A 119 -14.14 -21.38 24.04
N SER A 120 -15.03 -21.19 25.01
CA SER A 120 -15.40 -22.20 26.00
C SER A 120 -16.34 -23.22 25.34
N THR A 121 -15.89 -24.47 25.24
CA THR A 121 -16.71 -25.60 24.83
C THR A 121 -17.47 -26.14 26.04
N GLN A 122 -18.81 -26.03 26.02
CA GLN A 122 -19.67 -26.81 26.92
C GLN A 122 -19.91 -28.21 26.33
N PRO A 123 -19.81 -29.29 27.13
CA PRO A 123 -20.16 -30.63 26.67
C PRO A 123 -21.68 -30.85 26.67
N ALA A 124 -22.17 -31.47 25.60
CA ALA A 124 -23.55 -31.89 25.42
C ALA A 124 -23.93 -32.96 26.46
N GLY A 125 -24.98 -32.68 27.24
CA GLY A 125 -25.63 -33.64 28.13
C GLY A 125 -26.34 -34.74 27.34
N LYS A 126 -26.09 -35.99 27.74
CA LYS A 126 -26.87 -37.16 27.32
C LYS A 126 -28.25 -37.14 27.98
N ALA A 127 -29.31 -37.27 27.19
CA ALA A 127 -30.61 -37.71 27.67
C ALA A 127 -30.81 -39.19 27.31
N LYS A 128 -31.40 -39.91 28.25
CA LYS A 128 -31.67 -41.36 28.25
C LYS A 128 -32.76 -41.77 27.27
#